data_AF-A0A8S4RJ36-F1
#
_entry.id   AF-A0A8S4RJ36-F1
#
_cell.length_a   1.000
_cell.length_b   1.000
_cell.length_c   1.000
_cell.angle_alpha   90.00
_cell.angle_beta   90.00
_cell.angle_gamma   90.00
#
_symmetry.space_group_name_H-M   'P 1'
#
loop_
_entity.id
_entity.type
_entity.pdbx_description
1 polymer ?
#
loop_
_entity_poly.entity_id
_entity_poly.type
_entity_poly.pdbx_seq_one_letter_code
_entity_poly.pdbx_strand_id
1 'polypeptide(L)'
;MYLDIYITKTLLCLLYAFAVVQTDERDSICTSSNGGLCTENHNKYSKEVNEWHSRINTLINTALDEYKPCVAKNCSCHKDVLNNDLLPFKSGITKEMVTQALSKGTKYQVMCIYNLK
;
A
#
# COMPACT_ATOMS: atom_id res chain seq x y z
N MET A 1 31.56 -42.79 -19.65
CA MET A 1 30.45 -43.24 -18.78
C MET A 1 30.20 -42.30 -17.60
N TYR A 2 31.15 -42.03 -16.70
CA TYR A 2 30.91 -41.08 -15.58
C TYR A 2 30.80 -39.61 -16.03
N LEU A 3 31.55 -39.22 -17.07
CA LEU A 3 31.54 -37.85 -17.61
C LEU A 3 30.21 -37.53 -18.33
N ASP A 4 29.65 -38.51 -19.05
CA ASP A 4 28.38 -38.38 -19.77
C ASP A 4 27.20 -38.21 -18.82
N ILE A 5 27.24 -38.88 -17.66
CA ILE A 5 26.24 -38.76 -16.58
C ILE A 5 26.32 -37.39 -15.91
N TYR A 6 27.53 -36.84 -15.73
CA TYR A 6 27.71 -35.51 -15.16
C TYR A 6 27.16 -34.44 -16.10
N ILE A 7 27.50 -34.53 -17.39
CA ILE A 7 27.02 -33.59 -18.42
C ILE A 7 25.50 -33.62 -18.55
N THR A 8 24.87 -34.80 -18.54
CA THR A 8 23.40 -34.90 -18.59
C THR A 8 22.74 -34.31 -17.35
N LYS A 9 23.30 -34.50 -16.16
CA LYS A 9 22.77 -33.87 -14.93
C LYS A 9 22.93 -32.35 -14.95
N THR A 10 24.06 -31.83 -15.41
CA THR A 10 24.28 -30.38 -15.52
C THR A 10 23.32 -29.76 -16.53
N LEU A 11 23.10 -30.40 -17.69
CA LEU A 11 22.10 -29.97 -18.67
C LEU A 11 20.68 -29.98 -18.10
N LEU A 12 20.31 -31.02 -17.35
CA LEU A 12 18.99 -31.10 -16.72
C LEU A 12 18.78 -29.98 -15.69
N CYS A 13 19.80 -29.67 -14.89
CA CYS A 13 19.77 -28.57 -13.92
C CYS A 13 19.64 -27.20 -14.59
N LEU A 14 20.36 -26.98 -15.69
CA LEU A 14 20.27 -25.73 -16.45
C LEU A 14 18.88 -25.55 -17.08
N LEU A 15 18.32 -26.61 -17.67
CA LEU A 15 16.95 -26.58 -18.21
C LEU A 15 15.90 -26.29 -17.13
N TYR A 16 16.06 -26.88 -15.94
CA TYR A 16 15.18 -26.61 -14.80
C TYR A 16 15.32 -25.15 -14.30
N ALA A 17 16.53 -24.61 -14.26
CA ALA A 17 16.77 -23.22 -13.87
C ALA A 17 16.13 -22.23 -14.87
N PHE A 18 16.21 -22.49 -16.17
CA PHE A 18 15.55 -21.66 -17.19
C PHE A 18 14.02 -21.70 -17.09
N ALA A 19 13.43 -22.85 -16.70
CA ALA A 19 11.99 -22.97 -16.51
C ALA A 19 11.47 -22.18 -15.29
N VAL A 20 12.30 -21.98 -14.26
CA VAL A 20 11.92 -21.23 -13.04
C VAL A 20 12.04 -19.70 -13.21
N VAL A 21 12.79 -19.23 -14.22
CA VAL A 21 13.05 -17.78 -14.46
C VAL A 21 11.91 -17.06 -15.18
N GLN A 22 10.83 -17.73 -15.58
CA GLN A 22 9.63 -17.03 -16.06
C GLN A 22 8.79 -16.53 -14.88
N THR A 23 9.31 -15.51 -14.18
CA THR A 23 8.54 -14.73 -13.21
C THR A 23 7.71 -13.68 -13.94
N ASP A 24 6.44 -14.03 -14.17
CA ASP A 24 5.25 -13.17 -14.01
C ASP A 24 5.48 -11.66 -14.20
N GLU A 25 5.50 -11.20 -15.45
CA GLU A 25 5.11 -9.82 -15.79
C GLU A 25 3.61 -9.69 -15.48
N ARG A 26 3.28 -9.29 -14.25
CA ARG A 26 1.96 -8.74 -13.97
C ARG A 26 1.90 -7.34 -14.56
N ASP A 27 1.64 -7.27 -15.86
CA ASP A 27 1.05 -6.08 -16.45
C ASP A 27 -0.26 -5.81 -15.69
N SER A 28 -0.26 -4.78 -14.84
CA SER A 28 -1.48 -4.32 -14.20
C SER A 28 -2.35 -3.66 -15.28
N ILE A 29 -3.16 -4.46 -15.95
CA ILE A 29 -4.14 -3.95 -16.90
C ILE A 29 -5.22 -3.23 -16.09
N CYS A 30 -5.35 -1.93 -16.31
CA CYS A 30 -6.45 -1.12 -15.77
C CYS A 30 -7.72 -1.44 -16.55
N THR A 31 -8.58 -2.30 -16.00
CA THR A 31 -9.93 -2.52 -16.54
C THR A 31 -10.83 -1.37 -16.10
N SER A 32 -11.31 -0.55 -17.03
CA SER A 32 -12.43 0.35 -16.73
C SER A 32 -13.64 -0.49 -16.31
N SER A 33 -14.29 -0.15 -15.20
CA SER A 33 -15.35 -0.91 -14.55
C SER A 33 -16.63 -1.12 -15.38
N ASN A 34 -16.67 -0.62 -16.62
CA ASN A 34 -17.66 -0.99 -17.62
C ASN A 34 -16.91 -1.52 -18.84
N GLY A 35 -17.24 -2.75 -19.26
CA GLY A 35 -16.75 -3.36 -20.50
C GLY A 35 -17.29 -2.64 -21.74
N GLY A 36 -16.96 -1.35 -21.88
CA GLY A 36 -17.22 -0.56 -23.07
C GLY A 36 -16.19 -0.90 -24.12
N LEU A 37 -16.65 -1.28 -25.30
CA LEU A 37 -15.90 -1.13 -26.54
C LEU A 37 -15.29 0.29 -26.52
N CYS A 38 -13.97 0.43 -26.66
CA CYS A 38 -13.33 1.74 -26.82
C CYS A 38 -13.73 2.32 -28.18
N THR A 39 -14.94 2.83 -28.29
CA THR A 39 -15.47 3.47 -29.50
C THR A 39 -15.63 4.96 -29.26
N GLU A 40 -14.52 5.65 -29.04
CA GLU A 40 -14.50 7.10 -29.20
C GLU A 40 -13.22 7.51 -29.94
N ASN A 41 -13.39 8.13 -31.11
CA ASN A 41 -12.34 8.83 -31.84
C ASN A 41 -11.98 10.11 -31.07
N HIS A 42 -11.44 9.97 -29.86
CA HIS A 42 -10.89 11.10 -29.15
C HIS A 42 -9.58 11.50 -29.83
N ASN A 43 -9.53 12.70 -30.38
CA ASN A 43 -8.27 13.28 -30.80
C ASN A 43 -7.38 13.39 -29.55
N LYS A 44 -6.29 12.63 -29.51
CA LYS A 44 -5.27 12.67 -28.45
C LYS A 44 -4.78 14.10 -28.16
N TYR A 45 -4.87 14.97 -29.15
CA TYR A 45 -4.44 16.36 -29.10
C TYR A 45 -5.60 17.35 -29.02
N SER A 46 -6.79 16.92 -28.56
CA SER A 46 -7.87 17.86 -28.28
C SER A 46 -7.43 18.85 -27.21
N LYS A 47 -8.00 20.06 -27.24
CA LYS A 47 -7.70 21.10 -26.26
C LYS A 47 -8.01 20.61 -24.85
N GLU A 48 -9.14 19.93 -24.68
CA GLU A 48 -9.62 19.39 -23.40
C GLU A 48 -8.67 18.33 -22.85
N VAL A 49 -8.18 17.41 -23.70
CA VAL A 49 -7.21 16.37 -23.30
C VAL A 49 -5.88 17.01 -22.88
N ASN A 50 -5.40 18.01 -23.63
CA ASN A 50 -4.17 18.72 -23.30
C ASN A 50 -4.28 19.53 -22.00
N GLU A 51 -5.42 20.21 -21.77
CA GLU A 51 -5.69 20.95 -20.53
C GLU A 51 -5.79 20.02 -19.32
N TRP A 52 -6.49 18.89 -19.45
CA TRP A 52 -6.56 17.88 -18.40
C TRP A 52 -5.17 17.32 -18.09
N HIS A 53 -4.40 16.94 -19.11
CA HIS A 53 -3.04 16.43 -18.95
C HIS A 53 -2.13 17.46 -18.24
N SER A 54 -2.20 18.73 -18.64
CA SER A 54 -1.46 19.82 -18.00
C SER A 54 -1.82 19.97 -16.51
N ARG A 55 -3.13 19.94 -16.20
CA ARG A 55 -3.62 20.01 -14.82
C ARG A 55 -3.13 18.84 -13.97
N ILE A 56 -3.21 17.62 -14.47
CA ILE A 56 -2.75 16.43 -13.74
C ILE A 56 -1.24 16.48 -13.50
N ASN A 57 -0.45 16.83 -14.52
CA ASN A 57 0.99 16.97 -14.35
C ASN A 57 1.36 18.05 -13.34
N THR A 58 0.63 19.16 -13.33
CA THR A 58 0.82 20.21 -12.31
C THR A 58 0.57 19.65 -10.91
N LEU A 59 -0.54 18.93 -10.71
CA LEU A 59 -0.86 18.32 -9.41
C LEU A 59 0.19 17.29 -8.97
N ILE A 60 0.70 16.46 -9.89
CA ILE A 60 1.74 15.48 -9.61
C ILE A 60 3.04 16.19 -9.19
N ASN A 61 3.48 17.18 -9.97
CA ASN A 61 4.71 17.90 -9.67
C ASN A 61 4.62 18.65 -8.34
N THR A 62 3.50 19.33 -8.07
CA THR A 62 3.26 19.96 -6.77
C THR A 62 3.28 18.95 -5.63
N ALA A 63 2.63 17.78 -5.79
CA ALA A 63 2.64 16.74 -4.76
C ALA A 63 4.03 16.17 -4.50
N LEU A 64 4.86 16.01 -5.55
CA LEU A 64 6.25 15.56 -5.41
C LEU A 64 7.14 16.62 -4.75
N ASP A 65 6.96 17.90 -5.12
CA ASP A 65 7.70 19.03 -4.53
C ASP A 65 7.38 19.20 -3.04
N GLU A 66 6.12 18.96 -2.64
CA GLU A 66 5.67 19.04 -1.25
C GLU A 66 5.94 17.76 -0.44
N TYR A 67 6.18 16.63 -1.11
CA TYR A 67 6.37 15.34 -0.47
C TYR A 67 7.60 15.33 0.44
N LYS A 68 7.39 14.96 1.70
CA LYS A 68 8.44 14.76 2.69
C LYS A 68 8.40 13.30 3.14
N PRO A 69 9.50 12.52 2.96
CA PRO A 69 9.55 11.15 3.46
C PRO A 69 9.33 11.10 4.97
N CYS A 70 8.53 10.15 5.44
CA CYS A 70 8.40 9.93 6.87
C CYS A 70 9.65 9.22 7.41
N VAL A 71 10.17 9.69 8.54
CA VAL A 71 11.27 9.01 9.24
C VAL A 71 10.65 8.00 10.21
N ALA A 72 10.95 6.71 10.05
CA ALA A 72 10.40 5.63 10.87
C ALA A 72 11.15 5.40 12.21
N LYS A 73 11.89 6.40 12.71
CA LYS A 73 12.59 6.29 13.99
C LYS A 73 11.56 6.42 15.13
N ASN A 74 11.65 5.57 16.15
CA ASN A 74 10.78 5.64 17.32
C ASN A 74 9.27 5.67 16.99
N CYS A 75 8.85 4.94 15.95
CA CYS A 75 7.45 4.87 15.51
C CYS A 75 6.82 6.22 15.08
N SER A 76 7.61 7.19 14.60
CA SER A 76 7.10 8.55 14.34
C SER A 76 6.28 8.74 13.06
N CYS A 77 6.30 7.81 12.09
CA CYS A 77 5.69 8.02 10.77
C CYS A 77 4.19 8.36 10.81
N HIS A 78 3.45 7.85 11.80
CA HIS A 78 2.01 8.06 11.96
C HIS A 78 1.65 8.80 13.25
N LYS A 79 2.63 9.44 13.90
CA LYS A 79 2.44 10.12 15.18
C LYS A 79 1.41 11.25 15.08
N ASP A 80 1.39 11.96 13.95
CA ASP A 80 0.45 13.08 13.75
C ASP A 80 -0.99 12.61 13.68
N VAL A 81 -1.25 11.43 13.10
CA VAL A 81 -2.59 10.81 13.09
C VAL A 81 -3.02 10.52 14.53
N LEU A 82 -2.17 9.83 15.31
CA LEU A 82 -2.43 9.55 16.72
C LEU A 82 -2.71 10.82 17.53
N ASN A 83 -1.91 11.87 17.33
CA ASN A 83 -2.07 13.14 18.03
C ASN A 83 -3.42 13.81 17.68
N ASN A 84 -3.80 13.79 16.40
CA ASN A 84 -5.06 14.37 15.93
C ASN A 84 -6.27 13.58 16.43
N ASP A 85 -6.20 12.25 16.43
CA ASP A 85 -7.27 11.38 16.92
C ASP A 85 -7.51 11.55 18.43
N LEU A 86 -6.43 11.77 19.19
CA LEU A 86 -6.51 11.99 20.64
C LEU A 86 -6.78 13.46 21.03
N LEU A 87 -6.66 14.40 20.10
CA LEU A 87 -6.83 15.84 20.35
C LEU A 87 -8.18 16.18 21.01
N PRO A 88 -9.34 15.59 20.61
CA PRO A 88 -10.62 15.85 21.27
C PRO A 88 -10.66 15.43 22.75
N PHE A 89 -9.80 14.49 23.17
CA PHE A 89 -9.74 13.96 24.53
C PHE A 89 -8.65 14.61 25.38
N LYS A 90 -8.13 15.78 24.98
CA LYS A 90 -7.08 16.50 25.70
C LYS A 90 -7.43 16.80 27.16
N SER A 91 -8.72 16.96 27.47
CA SER A 91 -9.23 17.17 28.85
C SER A 91 -9.34 15.89 29.68
N GLY A 92 -8.96 14.74 29.12
CA GLY A 92 -9.09 13.42 29.73
C GLY A 92 -10.33 12.66 29.26
N ILE A 93 -10.37 11.36 29.59
CA ILE A 93 -11.47 10.46 29.28
C ILE A 93 -12.11 10.03 30.61
N THR A 94 -13.39 10.35 30.80
CA THR A 94 -14.10 9.99 32.05
C THR A 94 -14.69 8.59 32.00
N LYS A 95 -15.07 8.05 33.17
CA LYS A 95 -15.74 6.75 33.28
C LYS A 95 -17.08 6.73 32.55
N GLU A 96 -17.80 7.85 32.56
CA GLU A 96 -19.09 8.01 31.89
C GLU A 96 -18.91 7.92 30.37
N MET A 97 -17.86 8.55 29.82
CA MET A 97 -17.51 8.46 28.39
C MET A 97 -17.21 7.02 27.98
N VAL A 98 -16.44 6.29 28.78
CA VAL A 98 -16.15 4.87 28.52
C VAL A 98 -17.44 4.03 28.59
N THR A 99 -18.30 4.27 29.58
CA THR A 99 -19.58 3.56 29.73
C THR A 99 -20.47 3.74 28.50
N GLN A 100 -20.55 4.97 27.97
CA GLN A 100 -21.32 5.28 26.76
C GLN A 100 -20.72 4.63 25.50
N ALA A 101 -19.41 4.38 25.46
CA ALA A 101 -18.74 3.76 24.33
C ALA A 101 -18.91 2.22 24.30
N LEU A 102 -19.32 1.58 25.40
CA LEU A 102 -19.46 0.12 25.48
C LEU A 102 -20.45 -0.47 24.46
N SER A 103 -21.45 0.31 24.03
CA SER A 103 -22.41 -0.12 23.00
C SER A 103 -21.85 -0.03 21.57
N LYS A 104 -20.67 0.57 21.37
CA LYS A 104 -20.09 0.87 20.05
C LYS A 104 -18.91 -0.04 19.69
N GLY A 105 -18.57 -1.01 20.54
CA GLY A 105 -17.45 -1.93 20.29
C GLY A 105 -17.26 -2.99 21.37
N THR A 106 -16.18 -3.74 21.26
CA THR A 106 -15.81 -4.78 22.23
C THR A 106 -14.96 -4.20 23.35
N LYS A 107 -15.35 -4.43 24.60
CA LYS A 107 -14.60 -3.96 25.77
C LYS A 107 -13.32 -4.77 25.96
N TYR A 108 -12.18 -4.09 25.91
CA TYR A 108 -10.89 -4.61 26.39
C TYR A 108 -10.48 -3.88 27.67
N GLN A 109 -9.84 -4.58 28.59
CA GLN A 109 -9.36 -4.01 29.84
C GLN A 109 -7.96 -4.57 30.16
N VAL A 110 -6.97 -3.69 30.20
CA VAL A 110 -5.62 -4.03 30.64
C VAL A 110 -5.53 -3.74 32.13
N MET A 111 -5.28 -4.79 32.94
CA MET A 111 -5.03 -4.66 34.38
C MET A 111 -3.64 -5.19 34.67
N CYS A 112 -2.84 -4.39 35.38
CA CYS A 112 -1.56 -4.87 35.89
C CYS A 112 -1.83 -5.88 37.02
N ILE A 113 -1.27 -7.08 36.91
CA ILE A 113 -1.21 -8.03 38.01
C ILE A 113 0.07 -7.70 38.79
N TYR A 114 -0.05 -6.97 39.89
CA TYR A 114 1.01 -6.92 40.89
C TYR A 114 0.99 -8.29 41.59
N ASN A 115 2.13 -9.00 41.59
CA ASN A 115 2.38 -10.35 42.16
C ASN A 115 2.43 -11.53 41.17
N LEU A 116 3.35 -11.49 40.21
CA LEU A 116 4.09 -12.69 39.84
C LEU A 116 5.53 -12.50 40.34
N LYS A 117 5.80 -13.14 41.49
CA LYS A 117 7.06 -13.29 42.26
C LYS A 117 8.31 -12.56 41.76
#